data_AF-A0A6J4HPF1-F1
#
_entry.id   AF-A0A6J4HPF1-F1
#
_cell.length_a   1.000
_cell.length_b   1.000
_cell.length_c   1.000
_cell.angle_alpha   90.00
_cell.angle_beta   90.00
_cell.angle_gamma   90.00
#
_symmetry.space_group_name_H-M   'P 1'
#
loop_
_entity.id
_entity.type
_entity.pdbx_description
1 polymer ?
#
loop_
_entity_poly.entity_id
_entity_poly.type
_entity_poly.pdbx_seq_one_letter_code
_entity_poly.pdbx_strand_id
1 'polypeptide(L)'
;PDAAVLQADAALGRLEVSTADGDADGDYEALYAFGGRSFSVWEVGKHGGLTLAFDSGELIERTLAAEAPDLLDDGRSDSKGPEPEHVTLGRIGGELHAFVGLERADSVMAFRIDGPRDMEYAGLIAAPGDDAPETFAFAAASDAPGGAPTLFVANEVSGNSRAFAIDVGEDAHWSWHL
;
A
#
# COMPACT_ATOMS: atom_id res chain seq x y z
N PRO A 1 -12.78 -27.88 5.25
CA PRO A 1 -11.56 -27.55 4.47
C PRO A 1 -10.58 -28.72 4.57
N ASP A 2 -9.69 -28.91 3.60
CA ASP A 2 -8.60 -29.89 3.72
C ASP A 2 -7.43 -29.23 4.45
N ALA A 3 -7.24 -29.62 5.72
CA ALA A 3 -6.22 -29.02 6.58
C ALA A 3 -4.80 -29.25 6.05
N ALA A 4 -4.52 -30.41 5.45
CA ALA A 4 -3.18 -30.72 4.94
C ALA A 4 -2.82 -29.84 3.73
N VAL A 5 -3.81 -29.51 2.90
CA VAL A 5 -3.63 -28.58 1.77
C VAL A 5 -3.40 -27.16 2.27
N LEU A 6 -4.19 -26.69 3.23
CA LEU A 6 -4.04 -25.33 3.75
C LEU A 6 -2.73 -25.13 4.54
N GLN A 7 -2.27 -26.17 5.25
CA GLN A 7 -1.02 -26.13 6.01
C GLN A 7 0.24 -26.32 5.15
N ALA A 8 0.11 -26.55 3.84
CA ALA A 8 1.28 -26.56 2.97
C ALA A 8 1.90 -25.15 2.88
N ASP A 9 3.23 -25.06 2.84
CA ASP A 9 3.96 -23.78 2.75
C ASP A 9 3.55 -22.93 1.55
N ALA A 10 3.19 -23.59 0.44
CA ALA A 10 2.70 -22.94 -0.78
C ALA A 10 1.26 -22.41 -0.67
N ALA A 11 0.55 -22.74 0.42
CA ALA A 11 -0.78 -22.25 0.75
C ALA A 11 -0.68 -21.29 1.95
N LEU A 12 -1.24 -21.64 3.11
CA LEU A 12 -1.23 -20.82 4.33
C LEU A 12 -0.24 -21.35 5.38
N GLY A 13 0.52 -22.41 5.08
CA GLY A 13 1.40 -23.07 6.05
C GLY A 13 2.47 -22.18 6.65
N ARG A 14 2.90 -21.14 5.91
CA ARG A 14 3.83 -20.14 6.42
C ARG A 14 3.15 -19.00 7.18
N LEU A 15 1.86 -18.74 6.97
CA LEU A 15 1.19 -17.55 7.51
C LEU A 15 1.14 -17.60 9.05
N GLU A 16 1.72 -16.58 9.68
CA GLU A 16 1.67 -16.42 11.13
C GLU A 16 0.28 -15.88 11.52
N VAL A 17 -0.42 -16.63 12.36
CA VAL A 17 -1.79 -16.33 12.80
C VAL A 17 -1.92 -16.45 14.32
N SER A 18 -2.78 -15.63 14.91
CA SER A 18 -3.10 -15.69 16.33
C SER A 18 -3.74 -17.03 16.71
N THR A 19 -3.26 -17.63 17.80
CA THR A 19 -3.88 -18.78 18.47
C THR A 19 -4.71 -18.38 19.69
N ALA A 20 -4.90 -17.06 19.89
CA ALA A 20 -5.72 -16.52 20.96
C ALA A 20 -7.05 -15.95 20.43
N ASP A 21 -7.09 -15.57 19.15
CA ASP A 21 -8.25 -15.00 18.49
C ASP A 21 -8.92 -16.02 17.57
N GLY A 22 -10.22 -15.84 17.33
CA GLY A 22 -10.96 -16.66 16.38
C GLY A 22 -11.39 -18.03 16.87
N ASP A 23 -11.22 -18.33 18.16
CA ASP A 23 -11.76 -19.52 18.85
C ASP A 23 -12.92 -19.09 19.76
N ALA A 24 -14.16 -19.20 19.27
CA ALA A 24 -15.35 -18.80 20.01
C ALA A 24 -15.97 -19.93 20.85
N ASP A 25 -15.80 -21.19 20.46
CA ASP A 25 -16.43 -22.35 21.10
C ASP A 25 -15.59 -23.65 21.12
N GLY A 26 -14.29 -23.57 20.84
CA GLY A 26 -13.34 -24.68 20.76
C GLY A 26 -12.92 -25.03 19.34
N ASP A 27 -13.53 -24.40 18.34
CA ASP A 27 -13.13 -24.46 16.93
C ASP A 27 -12.74 -23.05 16.43
N TYR A 28 -11.76 -22.98 15.53
CA TYR A 28 -11.36 -21.71 14.92
C TYR A 28 -12.25 -21.37 13.72
N GLU A 29 -12.92 -20.21 13.72
CA GLU A 29 -13.76 -19.78 12.59
C GLU A 29 -13.06 -18.80 11.64
N ALA A 30 -12.01 -18.12 12.09
CA ALA A 30 -11.27 -17.14 11.29
C ALA A 30 -9.77 -17.14 11.63
N LEU A 31 -8.96 -16.82 10.62
CA LEU A 31 -7.53 -16.62 10.78
C LEU A 31 -7.26 -15.13 10.98
N TYR A 32 -6.56 -14.81 12.06
CA TYR A 32 -6.14 -13.44 12.38
C TYR A 32 -4.63 -13.33 12.19
N ALA A 33 -4.22 -12.73 11.08
CA ALA A 33 -2.82 -12.38 10.83
C ALA A 33 -2.48 -11.03 11.49
N PHE A 34 -1.20 -10.84 11.81
CA PHE A 34 -0.71 -9.62 12.44
C PHE A 34 -0.25 -8.58 11.41
N GLY A 35 -0.32 -7.31 11.79
CA GLY A 35 0.10 -6.18 10.96
C GLY A 35 -0.93 -5.75 9.91
N GLY A 36 -0.96 -4.46 9.60
CA GLY A 36 -1.72 -3.97 8.45
C GLY A 36 -0.99 -4.38 7.18
N ARG A 37 -1.66 -5.13 6.29
CA ARG A 37 -1.13 -5.54 4.97
C ARG A 37 -1.83 -4.87 3.80
N SER A 38 -2.85 -4.09 4.12
CA SER A 38 -3.72 -3.43 3.17
C SER A 38 -3.93 -1.99 3.57
N PHE A 39 -4.50 -1.22 2.65
CA PHE A 39 -5.20 0.01 2.98
C PHE A 39 -6.69 -0.18 2.69
N SER A 40 -7.52 0.55 3.43
CA SER A 40 -8.97 0.45 3.33
C SER A 40 -9.62 1.81 3.10
N VAL A 41 -10.72 1.82 2.37
CA VAL A 41 -11.60 2.98 2.24
C VAL A 41 -12.90 2.71 2.99
N TRP A 42 -13.27 3.65 3.86
CA TRP A 42 -14.45 3.58 4.70
C TRP A 42 -15.47 4.65 4.31
N GLU A 43 -16.72 4.24 4.08
CA GLU A 43 -17.86 5.15 3.95
C GLU A 43 -18.33 5.59 5.35
N VAL A 44 -18.44 6.91 5.57
CA VAL A 44 -18.93 7.48 6.83
C VAL A 44 -20.41 7.82 6.70
N GLY A 45 -21.25 7.12 7.46
CA GLY A 45 -22.70 7.33 7.50
C GLY A 45 -23.12 8.56 8.30
N LYS A 46 -24.42 8.92 8.21
CA LYS A 46 -25.03 10.13 8.82
C LYS A 46 -24.87 10.27 10.35
N HIS A 47 -24.45 9.22 11.03
CA HIS A 47 -24.22 9.19 12.49
C HIS A 47 -22.82 8.69 12.86
N GLY A 48 -21.85 8.78 11.93
CA GLY A 48 -20.48 8.34 12.17
C GLY A 48 -20.27 6.82 12.07
N GLY A 49 -21.30 6.06 11.68
CA GLY A 49 -21.13 4.64 11.38
C GLY A 49 -20.18 4.45 10.21
N LEU A 50 -19.25 3.51 10.34
CA LEU A 50 -18.27 3.19 9.29
C LEU A 50 -18.72 1.93 8.55
N THR A 51 -18.73 2.00 7.22
CA THR A 51 -18.93 0.83 6.36
C THR A 51 -17.69 0.65 5.50
N LEU A 52 -17.07 -0.53 5.54
CA LEU A 52 -15.93 -0.84 4.69
C LEU A 52 -16.39 -0.84 3.23
N ALA A 53 -15.83 0.05 2.42
CA ALA A 53 -16.18 0.20 1.01
C ALA A 53 -15.18 -0.54 0.11
N PHE A 54 -13.90 -0.48 0.48
CA PHE A 54 -12.80 -1.15 -0.22
C PHE A 54 -11.73 -1.57 0.79
N ASP A 55 -11.09 -2.70 0.53
CA ASP A 55 -9.84 -3.11 1.15
C ASP A 55 -8.92 -3.63 0.04
N SER A 56 -7.66 -3.22 0.05
CA SER A 56 -6.72 -3.65 -1.00
C SER A 56 -6.40 -5.14 -0.92
N GLY A 57 -6.62 -5.79 0.22
CA GLY A 57 -6.24 -7.17 0.46
C GLY A 57 -4.81 -7.44 0.01
N GLU A 58 -4.64 -8.51 -0.78
CA GLU A 58 -3.37 -8.98 -1.34
C GLU A 58 -2.79 -8.13 -2.50
N LEU A 59 -3.45 -7.03 -2.87
CA LEU A 59 -3.07 -6.26 -4.07
C LEU A 59 -1.64 -5.70 -3.97
N ILE A 60 -1.19 -5.31 -2.77
CA ILE A 60 0.15 -4.76 -2.56
C ILE A 60 1.21 -5.82 -2.83
N GLU A 61 1.16 -6.97 -2.15
CA GLU A 61 2.15 -8.03 -2.34
C GLU A 61 2.15 -8.58 -3.77
N ARG A 62 0.96 -8.74 -4.36
CA ARG A 62 0.84 -9.24 -5.74
C ARG A 62 1.44 -8.27 -6.75
N THR A 63 1.24 -6.98 -6.56
CA THR A 63 1.82 -5.95 -7.44
C THR A 63 3.33 -5.90 -7.28
N LEU A 64 3.86 -5.91 -6.05
CA LEU A 64 5.30 -5.99 -5.82
C LEU A 64 5.91 -7.24 -6.44
N ALA A 65 5.32 -8.42 -6.21
CA ALA A 65 5.81 -9.67 -6.79
C ALA A 65 5.84 -9.67 -8.32
N ALA A 66 4.90 -8.96 -8.96
CA ALA A 66 4.78 -8.89 -10.40
C ALA A 66 5.71 -7.84 -11.04
N GLU A 67 5.82 -6.65 -10.43
CA GLU A 67 6.47 -5.49 -11.05
C GLU A 67 7.82 -5.12 -10.43
N ALA A 68 8.01 -5.40 -9.14
CA ALA A 68 9.22 -5.04 -8.40
C ALA A 68 9.61 -6.14 -7.40
N PRO A 69 9.86 -7.38 -7.86
CA PRO A 69 10.13 -8.52 -6.98
C PRO A 69 11.37 -8.30 -6.11
N ASP A 70 12.32 -7.48 -6.54
CA ASP A 70 13.52 -7.12 -5.78
C ASP A 70 13.21 -6.28 -4.52
N LEU A 71 12.04 -5.62 -4.48
CA LEU A 71 11.56 -4.86 -3.32
C LEU A 71 10.69 -5.70 -2.37
N LEU A 72 10.41 -6.96 -2.72
CA LEU A 72 9.61 -7.86 -1.89
C LEU A 72 10.49 -8.78 -1.05
N ASP A 73 10.48 -8.60 0.27
CA ASP A 73 11.14 -9.51 1.21
C ASP A 73 10.24 -10.74 1.50
N ASP A 74 10.47 -11.85 0.78
CA ASP A 74 9.73 -13.12 1.01
C ASP A 74 9.92 -13.64 2.44
N GLY A 75 11.05 -13.33 3.09
CA GLY A 75 11.33 -13.75 4.47
C GLY A 75 10.41 -13.12 5.52
N ARG A 76 9.61 -12.12 5.13
CA ARG A 76 8.61 -11.45 5.97
C ARG A 76 7.19 -11.70 5.49
N SER A 77 7.01 -12.39 4.36
CA SER A 77 5.70 -12.61 3.76
C SER A 77 4.81 -13.54 4.58
N ASP A 78 5.36 -14.23 5.58
CA ASP A 78 4.63 -14.99 6.59
C ASP A 78 4.00 -14.13 7.69
N SER A 79 4.61 -12.99 8.03
CA SER A 79 4.38 -12.33 9.33
C SER A 79 4.13 -10.82 9.23
N LYS A 80 4.79 -10.11 8.32
CA LYS A 80 4.80 -8.64 8.29
C LYS A 80 4.55 -8.02 6.92
N GLY A 81 4.92 -8.73 5.85
CA GLY A 81 4.71 -8.26 4.48
C GLY A 81 5.42 -6.92 4.17
N PRO A 82 4.85 -6.11 3.26
CA PRO A 82 5.45 -4.83 2.82
C PRO A 82 5.29 -3.64 3.77
N GLU A 83 4.50 -3.79 4.85
CA GLU A 83 4.29 -2.76 5.88
C GLU A 83 3.73 -1.43 5.33
N PRO A 84 2.45 -1.39 4.87
CA PRO A 84 1.76 -0.15 4.55
C PRO A 84 1.54 0.73 5.79
N GLU A 85 2.20 1.89 5.86
CA GLU A 85 2.27 2.70 7.09
C GLU A 85 1.64 4.10 6.95
N HIS A 86 1.61 4.66 5.74
CA HIS A 86 1.09 6.01 5.52
C HIS A 86 0.25 6.09 4.26
N VAL A 87 -0.74 6.98 4.28
CA VAL A 87 -1.53 7.33 3.11
C VAL A 87 -1.70 8.83 3.01
N THR A 88 -1.44 9.39 1.82
CA THR A 88 -1.82 10.77 1.49
C THR A 88 -2.63 10.80 0.21
N LEU A 89 -3.43 11.85 0.04
CA LEU A 89 -4.27 12.02 -1.14
C LEU A 89 -3.79 13.21 -1.97
N GLY A 90 -3.82 13.07 -3.29
CA GLY A 90 -3.50 14.14 -4.23
C GLY A 90 -4.46 14.15 -5.41
N ARG A 91 -4.66 15.33 -6.01
CA ARG A 91 -5.35 15.44 -7.31
C ARG A 91 -4.36 15.73 -8.41
N ILE A 92 -4.37 14.91 -9.45
CA ILE A 92 -3.51 15.02 -10.63
C ILE A 92 -4.43 14.99 -11.85
N GLY A 93 -4.36 15.99 -12.74
CA GLY A 93 -5.25 16.06 -13.90
C GLY A 93 -6.75 16.11 -13.58
N GLY A 94 -7.12 16.42 -12.33
CA GLY A 94 -8.50 16.35 -11.83
C GLY A 94 -8.88 15.02 -11.16
N GLU A 95 -8.10 13.97 -11.39
CA GLU A 95 -8.30 12.64 -10.82
C GLU A 95 -7.72 12.55 -9.41
N LEU A 96 -8.45 11.89 -8.51
CA LEU A 96 -8.02 11.68 -7.13
C LEU A 96 -7.10 10.45 -7.08
N HIS A 97 -6.00 10.57 -6.36
CA HIS A 97 -5.04 9.51 -6.15
C HIS A 97 -4.76 9.32 -4.65
N ALA A 98 -4.58 8.08 -4.22
CA ALA A 98 -3.96 7.74 -2.95
C ALA A 98 -2.50 7.34 -3.18
N PHE A 99 -1.62 7.82 -2.31
CA PHE A 99 -0.22 7.42 -2.24
C PHE A 99 -0.02 6.65 -0.94
N VAL A 100 0.31 5.38 -1.05
CA VAL A 100 0.42 4.42 0.05
C VAL A 100 1.88 4.04 0.25
N GLY A 101 2.40 4.33 1.43
CA GLY A 101 3.79 4.13 1.82
C GLY A 101 4.05 2.71 2.27
N LEU A 102 5.05 2.06 1.68
CA LEU A 102 5.47 0.71 2.03
C LEU A 102 6.84 0.80 2.68
N GLU A 103 6.89 0.77 4.01
CA GLU A 103 8.14 0.97 4.75
C GLU A 103 9.16 -0.11 4.38
N ARG A 104 8.72 -1.37 4.27
CA ARG A 104 9.64 -2.49 4.01
C ARG A 104 10.05 -2.63 2.55
N ALA A 105 9.21 -2.15 1.64
CA ALA A 105 9.46 -2.23 0.21
C ALA A 105 10.13 -0.97 -0.34
N ASP A 106 10.59 -0.06 0.52
CA ASP A 106 11.30 1.19 0.18
C ASP A 106 10.63 1.98 -0.94
N SER A 107 9.29 1.99 -0.93
CA SER A 107 8.51 2.50 -2.05
C SER A 107 7.16 3.06 -1.65
N VAL A 108 6.58 3.84 -2.56
CA VAL A 108 5.22 4.39 -2.43
C VAL A 108 4.41 3.91 -3.63
N MET A 109 3.29 3.24 -3.38
CA MET A 109 2.33 2.87 -4.42
C MET A 109 1.32 4.00 -4.64
N ALA A 110 1.03 4.31 -5.90
CA ALA A 110 -0.06 5.20 -6.26
C ALA A 110 -1.29 4.39 -6.69
N PHE A 111 -2.47 4.83 -6.27
CA PHE A 111 -3.75 4.27 -6.70
C PHE A 111 -4.68 5.40 -7.17
N ARG A 112 -5.19 5.32 -8.39
CA ARG A 112 -6.24 6.19 -8.91
C ARG A 112 -7.58 5.80 -8.28
N ILE A 113 -8.35 6.80 -7.84
CA ILE A 113 -9.62 6.63 -7.14
C ILE A 113 -10.76 7.10 -8.04
N ASP A 114 -11.46 6.17 -8.65
CA ASP A 114 -12.65 6.44 -9.48
C ASP A 114 -13.95 6.46 -8.66
N GLY A 115 -13.92 5.83 -7.48
CA GLY A 115 -15.04 5.81 -6.55
C GLY A 115 -14.64 5.14 -5.23
N PRO A 116 -15.51 5.13 -4.20
CA PRO A 116 -15.19 4.57 -2.88
C PRO A 116 -14.89 3.06 -2.90
N ARG A 117 -15.20 2.37 -4.00
CA ARG A 117 -14.99 0.93 -4.21
C ARG A 117 -14.13 0.61 -5.43
N ASP A 118 -13.63 1.65 -6.10
CA ASP A 118 -12.95 1.54 -7.38
C ASP A 118 -11.58 2.22 -7.26
N MET A 119 -10.59 1.38 -7.00
CA MET A 119 -9.18 1.75 -6.87
C MET A 119 -8.41 1.04 -7.97
N GLU A 120 -7.71 1.81 -8.81
CA GLU A 120 -6.84 1.27 -9.84
C GLU A 120 -5.40 1.53 -9.47
N TYR A 121 -4.54 0.51 -9.54
CA TYR A 121 -3.12 0.71 -9.34
C TYR A 121 -2.54 1.59 -10.45
N ALA A 122 -1.86 2.65 -10.01
CA ALA A 122 -1.35 3.74 -10.81
C ALA A 122 0.18 3.84 -10.69
N GLY A 123 0.88 2.75 -10.42
CA GLY A 123 2.35 2.73 -10.46
C GLY A 123 3.05 2.83 -9.10
N LEU A 124 4.37 2.64 -9.17
CA LEU A 124 5.27 2.54 -8.03
C LEU A 124 6.33 3.64 -8.09
N ILE A 125 6.51 4.32 -6.96
CA ILE A 125 7.57 5.30 -6.73
C ILE A 125 8.63 4.62 -5.87
N ALA A 126 9.83 4.46 -6.41
CA ALA A 126 11.00 3.99 -5.66
C ALA A 126 12.24 4.70 -6.19
N ALA A 127 13.19 5.02 -5.32
CA ALA A 127 14.44 5.66 -5.72
C ALA A 127 15.63 5.03 -4.99
N PRO A 128 16.75 4.78 -5.70
CA PRO A 128 17.95 4.26 -5.04
C PRO A 128 18.42 5.17 -3.90
N GLY A 129 18.66 4.55 -2.73
CA GLY A 129 19.12 5.23 -1.52
C GLY A 129 18.01 5.84 -0.66
N ASP A 130 16.75 5.70 -1.07
CA ASP A 130 15.60 5.94 -0.19
C ASP A 130 15.26 4.63 0.52
N ASP A 131 14.94 4.70 1.81
CA ASP A 131 14.76 3.56 2.71
C ASP A 131 13.76 3.94 3.80
N ALA A 132 12.74 3.10 4.01
CA ALA A 132 11.65 3.29 4.96
C ALA A 132 10.86 4.60 4.78
N PRO A 133 10.04 4.73 3.70
CA PRO A 133 9.17 5.89 3.53
C PRO A 133 8.09 5.95 4.62
N GLU A 134 8.02 7.06 5.36
CA GLU A 134 7.03 7.26 6.42
C GLU A 134 6.00 8.33 6.08
N THR A 135 6.34 9.62 6.22
CA THR A 135 5.36 10.71 6.12
C THR A 135 5.42 11.37 4.76
N PHE A 136 4.23 11.62 4.17
CA PHE A 136 4.11 12.25 2.86
C PHE A 136 3.39 13.59 2.90
N ALA A 137 3.79 14.48 1.99
CA ALA A 137 3.02 15.66 1.65
C ALA A 137 2.86 15.75 0.13
N PHE A 138 1.62 15.95 -0.34
CA PHE A 138 1.36 16.19 -1.74
C PHE A 138 1.13 17.69 -1.99
N ALA A 139 1.80 18.24 -2.99
CA ALA A 139 1.55 19.58 -3.51
C ALA A 139 0.97 19.49 -4.92
N ALA A 140 -0.15 20.17 -5.16
CA ALA A 140 -0.67 20.34 -6.51
C ALA A 140 0.30 21.18 -7.35
N ALA A 141 0.19 21.07 -8.68
CA ALA A 141 1.04 21.82 -9.62
C ALA A 141 1.10 23.33 -9.36
N SER A 142 0.00 23.94 -8.91
CA SER A 142 -0.08 25.37 -8.58
C SER A 142 0.73 25.77 -7.34
N ASP A 143 0.97 24.82 -6.45
CA ASP A 143 1.57 25.05 -5.13
C ASP A 143 3.02 24.51 -5.08
N ALA A 144 3.41 23.70 -6.08
CA ALA A 144 4.72 23.08 -6.17
C ALA A 144 5.76 24.03 -6.81
N PRO A 145 7.01 24.08 -6.29
CA PRO A 145 8.06 24.95 -6.84
C PRO A 145 8.39 24.73 -8.32
N GLY A 146 8.19 23.51 -8.83
CA GLY A 146 8.48 23.12 -10.22
C GLY A 146 7.29 23.23 -11.18
N GLY A 147 6.11 23.66 -10.72
CA GLY A 147 4.91 23.74 -11.55
C GLY A 147 4.31 22.39 -11.96
N ALA A 148 4.78 21.28 -11.35
CA ALA A 148 4.28 19.93 -11.54
C ALA A 148 3.74 19.37 -10.21
N PRO A 149 2.69 18.53 -10.22
CA PRO A 149 2.25 17.85 -9.00
C PRO A 149 3.44 17.13 -8.36
N THR A 150 3.64 17.30 -7.06
CA THR A 150 4.84 16.82 -6.37
C THR A 150 4.50 16.08 -5.11
N LEU A 151 5.03 14.87 -4.94
CA LEU A 151 5.00 14.12 -3.70
C LEU A 151 6.32 14.31 -2.94
N PHE A 152 6.25 14.84 -1.73
CA PHE A 152 7.37 14.93 -0.81
C PHE A 152 7.33 13.74 0.14
N VAL A 153 8.41 12.99 0.21
CA VAL A 153 8.53 11.75 0.98
C VAL A 153 9.67 11.90 1.97
N ALA A 154 9.41 11.64 3.25
CA ALA A 154 10.43 11.48 4.27
C ALA A 154 10.81 10.00 4.40
N ASN A 155 12.10 9.71 4.32
CA ASN A 155 12.66 8.36 4.39
C ASN A 155 13.41 8.22 5.73
N GLU A 156 12.88 7.42 6.65
CA GLU A 156 13.32 7.37 8.05
C GLU A 156 14.72 6.78 8.17
N VAL A 157 14.94 5.59 7.62
CA VAL A 157 16.18 4.81 7.80
C VAL A 157 17.34 5.43 7.02
N SER A 158 17.08 5.90 5.80
CA SER A 158 18.09 6.60 4.99
C SER A 158 18.34 8.05 5.44
N GLY A 159 17.47 8.61 6.29
CA GLY A 159 17.61 9.95 6.87
C GLY A 159 17.52 11.09 5.86
N ASN A 160 16.81 10.89 4.75
CA ASN A 160 16.67 11.89 3.69
C ASN A 160 15.20 12.23 3.42
N SER A 161 14.97 13.30 2.65
CA SER A 161 13.65 13.62 2.11
C SER A 161 13.78 13.89 0.62
N ARG A 162 12.86 13.32 -0.16
CA ARG A 162 12.85 13.44 -1.63
C ARG A 162 11.56 14.07 -2.12
N ALA A 163 11.68 14.87 -3.17
CA ALA A 163 10.55 15.40 -3.92
C ALA A 163 10.46 14.65 -5.25
N PHE A 164 9.30 14.07 -5.53
CA PHE A 164 8.99 13.39 -6.78
C PHE A 164 8.00 14.23 -7.57
N ALA A 165 8.44 14.78 -8.71
CA ALA A 165 7.52 15.35 -9.68
C ALA A 165 6.73 14.21 -10.34
N ILE A 166 5.42 14.25 -10.23
CA ILE A 166 4.52 13.23 -10.74
C ILE A 166 4.08 13.60 -12.16
N ASP A 167 4.38 12.73 -13.12
CA ASP A 167 3.87 12.81 -14.50
C ASP A 167 2.86 11.68 -14.75
N VAL A 168 1.70 12.05 -15.28
CA VAL A 168 0.68 11.12 -15.77
C VAL A 168 0.74 11.15 -17.29
N GLY A 169 1.48 10.21 -17.88
CA GLY A 169 1.51 10.06 -19.33
C GLY A 169 0.11 9.80 -19.90
N GLU A 170 -0.18 10.28 -21.11
CA GLU A 170 -1.43 9.98 -21.84
C GLU A 170 -1.57 8.48 -22.21
N ASP A 171 -0.51 7.70 -22.03
CA ASP A 171 -0.50 6.24 -22.02
C ASP A 171 0.30 5.79 -20.78
N ALA A 172 -0.29 4.94 -19.93
CA ALA A 172 0.13 4.62 -18.56
C ALA A 172 1.58 4.09 -18.39
N HIS A 173 2.55 5.00 -18.51
CA HIS A 173 3.94 4.77 -18.16
C HIS A 173 4.43 5.97 -17.34
N TRP A 174 4.58 5.74 -16.04
CA TRP A 174 5.10 6.71 -15.09
C TRP A 174 6.59 6.93 -15.35
N SER A 175 7.00 8.17 -15.62
CA SER A 175 8.41 8.54 -15.69
C SER A 175 8.73 9.61 -14.67
N TRP A 176 9.77 9.36 -13.87
CA TRP A 176 10.31 10.29 -12.89
C TRP A 176 11.46 11.09 -13.53
N HIS A 177 11.39 12.41 -13.49
CA HIS A 177 12.50 13.29 -13.90
C HIS A 177 13.23 13.83 -12.66
N LEU A 178 14.57 13.71 -12.68
CA LEU A 178 15.51 14.28 -11.71
C LEU A 178 15.65 15.80 -11.87
#